data_AF-A0A6S7KDP9-F1
#
_entry.id   AF-A0A6S7KDP9-F1
#
_cell.length_a   1.000
_cell.length_b   1.000
_cell.length_c   1.000
_cell.angle_alpha   90.00
_cell.angle_beta   90.00
_cell.angle_gamma   90.00
#
_symmetry.space_group_name_H-M   'P 1'
#
loop_
_entity.id
_entity.type
_entity.pdbx_description
1 polymer ?
#
loop_
_entity_poly.entity_id
_entity_poly.type
_entity_poly.pdbx_seq_one_letter_code
_entity_poly.pdbx_strand_id
1 'polypeptide(L)'
;MTDLQQRRNELEKAVGNSRHPLHIDGLLDSVQALANDCDFPALRKNKNLESFLSRYEKPSIFIRDHRMKHSDFDLVKVIGRGAFGEVQLVRHKDSKKVYAMKLLNKFEM
;
A
#
# COMPACT_ATOMS: atom_id res chain seq x y z
N MET A 1 27.82 -15.12 -17.93
CA MET A 1 26.61 -14.30 -17.77
C MET A 1 26.95 -12.91 -18.27
N THR A 2 26.12 -12.29 -19.11
CA THR A 2 26.42 -10.92 -19.60
C THR A 2 26.25 -9.91 -18.45
N ASP A 3 26.92 -8.76 -18.52
CA ASP A 3 26.79 -7.67 -17.53
C ASP A 3 25.31 -7.29 -17.29
N LEU A 4 24.52 -7.20 -18.38
CA LEU A 4 23.09 -6.90 -18.31
C LEU A 4 22.30 -7.98 -17.54
N GLN A 5 22.61 -9.26 -17.79
CA GLN A 5 21.95 -10.36 -17.08
C GLN A 5 22.29 -10.33 -15.58
N GLN A 6 23.52 -9.95 -15.22
CA GLN A 6 23.92 -9.80 -13.82
C GLN A 6 23.13 -8.69 -13.13
N ARG A 7 23.10 -7.50 -13.71
CA ARG A 7 22.35 -6.36 -13.16
C ARG A 7 20.85 -6.67 -13.02
N ARG A 8 20.27 -7.39 -13.97
CA ARG A 8 18.86 -7.83 -13.88
C ARG A 8 18.64 -8.80 -12.72
N ASN A 9 19.52 -9.79 -12.56
CA ASN A 9 19.42 -10.77 -11.48
C ASN A 9 19.58 -10.12 -10.09
N GLU A 10 20.39 -9.08 -9.97
CA GLU A 10 20.52 -8.29 -8.75
C GLU A 10 19.22 -7.56 -8.41
N LEU A 11 18.55 -6.97 -9.40
CA LEU A 11 17.25 -6.32 -9.22
C LEU A 11 16.15 -7.32 -8.82
N GLU A 12 16.09 -8.49 -9.47
CA GLU A 12 15.11 -9.53 -9.12
C GLU A 12 15.28 -10.00 -7.66
N LYS A 13 16.52 -10.17 -7.21
CA LYS A 13 16.83 -10.48 -5.80
C LYS A 13 16.39 -9.37 -4.85
N ALA A 14 16.61 -8.11 -5.23
CA ALA A 14 16.19 -6.95 -4.44
C ALA A 14 14.66 -6.86 -4.31
N VAL A 15 13.92 -7.09 -5.40
CA VAL A 15 12.44 -7.04 -5.42
C VAL A 15 11.83 -8.19 -4.62
N GLY A 16 12.44 -9.38 -4.67
CA GLY A 16 11.97 -10.57 -3.95
C GLY A 16 12.26 -10.57 -2.44
N ASN A 17 13.14 -9.70 -1.95
CA ASN A 17 13.54 -9.67 -0.54
C ASN A 17 12.64 -8.75 0.30
N SER A 18 11.86 -9.31 1.22
CA SER A 18 10.92 -8.56 2.08
C SER A 18 11.55 -7.54 3.02
N ARG A 19 12.86 -7.62 3.27
CA ARG A 19 13.60 -6.64 4.07
C ARG A 19 14.25 -5.54 3.23
N HIS A 20 14.17 -5.66 1.90
CA HIS A 20 14.80 -4.70 1.00
C HIS A 20 13.83 -3.54 0.70
N PRO A 21 14.29 -2.28 0.62
CA PRO A 21 13.42 -1.12 0.34
C PRO A 21 12.67 -1.20 -0.99
N LEU A 22 13.23 -1.92 -1.98
CA LEU A 22 12.60 -2.17 -3.29
C LEU A 22 11.74 -3.43 -3.32
N HIS A 23 11.38 -3.99 -2.16
CA HIS A 23 10.46 -5.12 -2.13
C HIS A 23 9.19 -4.81 -2.92
N ILE A 24 8.60 -5.83 -3.54
CA ILE A 24 7.39 -5.67 -4.36
C ILE A 24 6.31 -4.86 -3.65
N ASP A 25 6.13 -5.06 -2.34
CA ASP A 25 5.11 -4.31 -1.61
C ASP A 25 5.38 -2.82 -1.53
N GLY A 26 6.64 -2.42 -1.32
CA GLY A 26 7.04 -1.01 -1.28
C GLY A 26 6.95 -0.33 -2.66
N LEU A 27 7.19 -1.08 -3.74
CA LEU A 27 7.00 -0.56 -5.10
C LEU A 27 5.51 -0.30 -5.40
N LEU A 28 4.63 -1.22 -5.00
CA LEU A 28 3.19 -1.06 -5.14
C LEU A 28 2.65 0.08 -4.25
N ASP A 29 3.16 0.22 -3.03
CA ASP A 29 2.87 1.36 -2.14
C ASP A 29 3.24 2.68 -2.82
N SER A 30 4.41 2.74 -3.46
CA SER A 30 4.88 3.95 -4.14
C SER A 30 3.97 4.37 -5.30
N VAL A 31 3.49 3.40 -6.10
CA VAL A 31 2.54 3.68 -7.19
C VAL A 31 1.21 4.20 -6.64
N GLN A 32 0.69 3.57 -5.58
CA GLN A 32 -0.58 3.96 -4.98
C GLN A 32 -0.50 5.30 -4.27
N ALA A 33 0.58 5.56 -3.52
CA ALA A 33 0.83 6.83 -2.86
C ALA A 33 0.92 7.97 -3.88
N LEU A 34 1.73 7.81 -4.94
CA LEU A 34 1.87 8.83 -5.98
C LEU A 34 0.57 9.08 -6.73
N ALA A 35 -0.21 8.04 -7.04
CA ALA A 35 -1.52 8.21 -7.66
C ALA A 35 -2.48 8.99 -6.76
N ASN A 36 -2.53 8.68 -5.46
CA ASN A 36 -3.38 9.40 -4.50
C ASN A 36 -2.95 10.85 -4.33
N ASP A 37 -1.64 11.12 -4.23
CA ASP A 37 -1.09 12.46 -4.05
C ASP A 37 -1.22 13.34 -5.30
N CYS A 38 -1.33 12.73 -6.49
CA CYS A 38 -1.51 13.47 -7.75
C CYS A 38 -2.97 13.72 -8.11
N ASP A 39 -3.91 12.98 -7.53
CA ASP A 39 -5.33 13.06 -7.86
C ASP A 39 -6.03 14.28 -7.23
N PHE A 40 -5.49 15.47 -7.50
CA PHE A 40 -6.08 16.75 -7.12
C PHE A 40 -6.25 17.64 -8.36
N PRO A 41 -7.39 18.34 -8.51
CA PRO A 41 -7.65 19.19 -9.68
C PRO A 41 -6.55 20.23 -9.96
N ALA A 42 -5.90 20.75 -8.90
CA ALA A 42 -4.79 21.70 -9.03
C ALA A 42 -3.53 21.07 -9.66
N LEU A 43 -3.24 19.81 -9.32
CA LEU A 43 -2.05 19.08 -9.78
C LEU A 43 -2.24 18.48 -11.17
N ARG A 44 -3.47 18.07 -11.53
CA ARG A 44 -3.83 17.55 -12.86
C ARG A 44 -3.56 18.55 -14.01
N LYS A 45 -3.33 19.85 -13.72
CA LYS A 45 -2.92 20.85 -14.72
C LYS A 45 -1.49 20.62 -15.25
N ASN A 46 -0.66 19.89 -14.51
CA ASN A 46 0.67 19.52 -14.96
C ASN A 46 0.58 18.32 -15.91
N LYS A 47 0.96 18.52 -17.18
CA LYS A 47 0.89 17.49 -18.24
C LYS A 47 1.61 16.19 -17.87
N ASN A 48 2.69 16.25 -17.10
CA ASN A 48 3.41 15.06 -16.66
C ASN A 48 2.60 14.24 -15.64
N LEU A 49 1.92 14.93 -14.70
CA LEU A 49 1.06 14.28 -13.71
C LEU A 49 -0.21 13.74 -14.34
N GLU A 50 -0.80 14.48 -15.29
CA GLU A 50 -1.93 14.01 -16.08
C GLU A 50 -1.57 12.73 -16.86
N SER A 51 -0.41 12.72 -17.52
CA SER A 51 0.08 11.54 -18.27
C SER A 51 0.33 10.35 -17.35
N PHE A 52 0.86 10.58 -16.14
CA PHE A 52 1.05 9.54 -15.14
C PHE A 52 -0.30 8.96 -14.69
N LEU A 53 -1.24 9.82 -14.27
CA LEU A 53 -2.56 9.39 -13.79
C LEU A 53 -3.35 8.64 -14.86
N SER A 54 -3.32 9.14 -16.11
CA SER A 54 -3.93 8.45 -17.26
C SER A 54 -3.47 7.00 -17.40
N ARG A 55 -2.20 6.72 -17.07
CA ARG A 55 -1.62 5.37 -17.11
C ARG A 55 -1.88 4.55 -15.84
N TYR A 56 -1.80 5.17 -14.67
CA TYR A 56 -1.70 4.48 -13.39
C TYR A 56 -2.94 4.57 -12.49
N GLU A 57 -3.98 5.34 -12.85
CA GLU A 57 -5.23 5.43 -12.09
C GLU A 57 -5.91 4.05 -11.98
N LYS A 58 -6.12 3.35 -13.11
CA LYS A 58 -6.70 1.99 -13.11
C LYS A 58 -5.81 0.96 -12.40
N PRO A 59 -4.49 0.87 -12.68
CA PRO A 59 -3.58 0.04 -11.89
C PRO A 59 -3.61 0.32 -10.38
N SER A 60 -3.66 1.59 -9.96
CA SER A 60 -3.71 1.95 -8.55
C SER A 60 -4.97 1.42 -7.86
N ILE A 61 -6.13 1.52 -8.54
CA ILE A 61 -7.39 0.93 -8.08
C ILE A 61 -7.29 -0.59 -8.02
N PHE A 62 -6.73 -1.22 -9.05
CA PHE A 62 -6.52 -2.67 -9.08
C PHE A 62 -5.67 -3.14 -7.90
N ILE A 63 -4.56 -2.46 -7.61
CA ILE A 63 -3.70 -2.75 -6.46
C ILE A 63 -4.48 -2.61 -5.14
N ARG A 64 -5.24 -1.52 -4.97
CA ARG A 64 -6.06 -1.28 -3.77
C ARG A 64 -7.06 -2.40 -3.53
N ASP A 65 -7.75 -2.83 -4.58
CA ASP A 65 -8.90 -3.71 -4.45
C ASP A 65 -8.48 -5.16 -4.14
N HIS A 66 -7.28 -5.57 -4.57
CA HIS A 66 -6.69 -6.90 -4.35
C HIS A 66 -5.80 -7.01 -3.12
N ARG A 67 -5.45 -5.88 -2.49
CA ARG A 67 -4.70 -5.87 -1.24
C ARG A 67 -5.62 -5.99 -0.03
N MET A 68 -5.04 -6.47 1.06
CA MET A 68 -5.72 -6.55 2.35
C MET A 68 -6.17 -5.17 2.81
N LYS A 69 -7.41 -5.07 3.24
CA LYS A 69 -8.07 -3.82 3.62
C LYS A 69 -8.90 -4.03 4.89
N HIS A 70 -9.23 -2.92 5.56
CA HIS A 70 -10.01 -2.96 6.81
C HIS A 70 -11.34 -3.69 6.64
N SER A 71 -11.98 -3.57 5.46
CA SER A 71 -13.24 -4.26 5.15
C SER A 71 -13.14 -5.79 5.11
N ASP A 72 -11.94 -6.38 5.12
CA ASP A 72 -11.74 -7.83 5.19
C ASP A 72 -11.86 -8.37 6.62
N PHE A 73 -12.10 -7.48 7.58
CA PHE A 73 -12.21 -7.80 9.00
C PHE A 73 -13.55 -7.33 9.58
N ASP A 74 -14.10 -8.14 10.48
CA ASP A 74 -15.24 -7.76 11.32
C ASP A 74 -14.71 -7.17 12.63
N LEU A 75 -15.17 -5.96 12.97
CA LEU A 75 -14.92 -5.35 14.26
C LEU A 75 -15.71 -6.09 15.35
N VAL A 76 -15.01 -6.65 16.34
CA VAL A 76 -15.63 -7.26 17.51
C VAL A 76 -15.81 -6.22 18.60
N LYS A 77 -14.72 -5.53 18.98
CA LYS A 77 -14.73 -4.50 20.03
C LYS A 77 -13.46 -3.66 19.96
N VAL A 78 -13.54 -2.38 20.32
CA VAL A 78 -12.35 -1.56 20.61
C VAL A 78 -11.78 -1.96 21.99
N ILE A 79 -10.49 -2.32 22.03
CA ILE A 79 -9.81 -2.85 23.23
C ILE A 79 -8.75 -1.90 23.80
N GLY A 80 -8.41 -0.82 23.11
CA GLY A 80 -7.51 0.21 23.63
C GLY A 80 -7.56 1.49 22.81
N ARG A 81 -7.24 2.62 23.44
CA ARG A 81 -7.11 3.95 22.81
C ARG A 81 -5.82 4.59 23.28
N GLY A 82 -5.09 5.22 22.37
CA GLY A 82 -3.84 5.93 22.64
C GLY A 82 -3.80 7.27 21.92
N ALA A 83 -2.64 7.95 21.99
CA ALA A 83 -2.48 9.29 21.42
C ALA A 83 -2.67 9.34 19.89
N PHE A 84 -2.27 8.29 19.19
CA PHE A 84 -2.22 8.26 17.71
C PHE A 84 -3.27 7.34 17.07
N GLY A 85 -4.25 6.87 17.84
CA GLY A 85 -5.31 5.99 17.36
C GLY A 85 -5.80 4.97 18.38
N GLU A 86 -6.31 3.84 17.89
CA GLU A 86 -6.96 2.83 18.71
C GLU A 86 -6.58 1.40 18.32
N VAL A 87 -6.80 0.46 19.24
CA VAL A 87 -6.61 -0.97 19.02
C VAL A 87 -7.97 -1.65 19.02
N GLN A 88 -8.27 -2.37 17.95
CA GLN A 88 -9.52 -3.09 17.72
C GLN A 88 -9.28 -4.59 17.81
N LEU A 89 -10.11 -5.31 18.59
CA LEU A 89 -10.26 -6.75 18.46
C LEU A 89 -11.08 -7.01 17.20
N VAL A 90 -10.48 -7.70 16.24
CA VAL A 90 -11.07 -7.96 14.92
C VAL A 90 -11.06 -9.44 14.59
N ARG A 91 -11.97 -9.87 13.71
CA ARG A 91 -11.98 -11.21 13.14
C ARG A 91 -11.82 -11.13 11.63
N HIS A 92 -10.83 -11.81 11.07
CA HIS A 92 -10.70 -11.89 9.61
C HIS A 92 -11.85 -12.70 9.03
N LYS A 93 -12.55 -12.14 8.03
CA LYS A 93 -13.81 -12.70 7.51
C LYS A 93 -13.66 -14.10 6.96
N ASP A 94 -12.60 -14.38 6.21
CA ASP A 94 -12.43 -15.67 5.54
C ASP A 94 -11.82 -16.73 6.47
N SER A 95 -10.69 -16.40 7.07
CA SER A 95 -9.94 -17.36 7.91
C SER A 95 -10.54 -17.55 9.30
N LYS A 96 -11.52 -16.72 9.71
CA LYS A 96 -12.15 -16.68 11.03
C LYS A 96 -11.20 -16.47 12.21
N LYS A 97 -9.91 -16.23 11.95
CA LYS A 97 -8.88 -15.95 12.95
C LYS A 97 -9.12 -14.57 13.57
N VAL A 98 -8.83 -14.48 14.87
CA VAL A 98 -9.01 -13.28 15.68
C VAL A 98 -7.66 -12.59 15.87
N TYR A 99 -7.64 -11.26 15.77
CA TYR A 99 -6.44 -10.43 15.88
C TYR A 99 -6.70 -9.15 16.68
N ALA A 100 -5.64 -8.52 17.18
CA ALA A 100 -5.67 -7.14 17.64
C ALA A 100 -5.09 -6.24 16.54
N MET A 101 -5.93 -5.40 15.93
CA MET A 101 -5.56 -4.47 14.87
C MET A 101 -5.30 -3.09 15.45
N LYS A 102 -4.09 -2.55 15.30
CA LYS A 102 -3.75 -1.18 15.69
C LYS A 102 -4.02 -0.24 14.51
N LEU A 103 -4.90 0.73 14.72
CA LEU A 103 -5.19 1.81 13.78
C LEU A 103 -4.34 3.01 14.16
N LEU A 104 -3.70 3.62 13.16
CA LEU A 104 -2.87 4.79 13.31
C LEU A 104 -3.35 5.86 12.33
N ASN A 105 -3.59 7.07 12.83
CA ASN A 105 -4.06 8.17 12.00
C ASN A 105 -2.87 8.81 11.27
N LYS A 106 -2.90 8.78 9.93
CA LYS A 106 -1.83 9.36 9.09
C LYS A 106 -1.66 10.88 9.27
N PHE A 107 -2.70 11.60 9.69
CA PHE A 107 -2.64 13.05 9.89
C PHE A 107 -2.09 13.44 11.27
N GLU A 108 -2.09 12.51 12.23
CA GLU A 108 -1.58 12.73 13.59
C GLU A 108 -0.20 12.08 13.79
N MET A 109 0.33 11.43 12.76
CA MET A 109 1.72 10.95 12.66
C MET A 109 2.61 12.04 12.08
#